data_AF-A0A926LAL5-F1
#
_entry.id   AF-A0A926LAL5-F1
#
_cell.length_a   1.000
_cell.length_b   1.000
_cell.length_c   1.000
_cell.angle_alpha   90.00
_cell.angle_beta   90.00
_cell.angle_gamma   90.00
#
_symmetry.space_group_name_H-M   'P 1'
#
loop_
_entity.id
_entity.type
_entity.pdbx_description
1 polymer ?
#
loop_
_entity_poly.entity_id
_entity_poly.type
_entity_poly.pdbx_seq_one_letter_code
_entity_poly.pdbx_strand_id
1 'polypeptide(L)' 'MAKPVRAALGDVWLSCQVCKGDVFRERGVLLNSAGMEFMKLAWADESATGLICWRCGYVHLFVNRDIKLYRADK' A
#
# COMPACT_ATOMS: atom_id res chain seq x y z
N MET A 1 5.03 14.22 6.01
CA MET A 1 3.80 13.77 5.29
C MET A 1 4.23 12.84 4.16
N ALA A 2 3.53 11.72 3.95
CA ALA A 2 3.81 10.82 2.82
C ALA A 2 3.68 11.57 1.49
N LYS A 3 4.65 11.40 0.59
CA LYS A 3 4.65 12.05 -0.73
C LYS A 3 3.60 11.40 -1.63
N PRO A 4 2.94 12.15 -2.52
CA PRO A 4 2.01 11.57 -3.48
C PRO A 4 2.77 10.69 -4.49
N VAL A 5 2.22 9.51 -4.75
CA VAL A 5 2.81 8.54 -5.68
C VAL A 5 1.75 8.01 -6.64
N ARG A 6 2.19 7.64 -7.84
CA ARG A 6 1.49 6.72 -8.74
C ARG A 6 2.10 5.34 -8.58
N ALA A 7 1.34 4.30 -8.86
CA ALA A 7 1.80 2.92 -8.68
C ALA A 7 1.50 2.06 -9.91
N ALA A 8 2.38 1.10 -10.19
CA ALA A 8 2.19 0.12 -11.26
C ALA A 8 2.62 -1.29 -10.81
N LEU A 9 1.97 -2.30 -11.39
CA LEU A 9 2.37 -3.71 -11.31
C LEU A 9 2.78 -4.17 -12.71
N GLY A 10 4.08 -4.33 -12.94
CA GLY A 10 4.62 -4.46 -14.29
C GLY A 10 4.23 -3.24 -15.14
N ASP A 11 3.59 -3.48 -16.28
CA ASP A 11 3.11 -2.43 -17.20
C ASP A 11 1.69 -1.94 -16.88
N VAL A 12 1.07 -2.44 -15.80
CA VAL A 12 -0.30 -2.11 -15.42
C VAL A 12 -0.32 -0.99 -14.38
N TRP A 13 -0.79 0.19 -14.78
CA TRP A 13 -1.00 1.32 -13.88
C TRP A 13 -2.22 1.10 -12.98
N LEU A 14 -2.04 1.35 -11.68
CA LEU A 14 -3.08 1.19 -10.69
C LEU A 14 -3.99 2.41 -10.62
N SER A 15 -5.29 2.16 -10.53
CA SER A 15 -6.32 3.15 -10.22
C SER A 15 -7.17 2.70 -9.04
N CYS A 16 -7.66 3.67 -8.27
CA CYS A 16 -8.51 3.41 -7.13
C CYS A 16 -9.77 2.67 -7.58
N GLN A 17 -10.03 1.49 -7.00
CA GLN A 17 -11.19 0.67 -7.40
C GLN A 17 -12.52 1.39 -7.17
N VAL A 18 -12.57 2.28 -6.16
CA VAL A 18 -13.76 3.06 -5.76
C VAL A 18 -13.98 4.31 -6.62
N CYS A 19 -12.99 5.20 -6.72
CA CYS A 19 -13.19 6.53 -7.34
C CYS A 19 -12.37 6.77 -8.61
N LYS A 20 -11.62 5.75 -9.07
CA LYS A 20 -10.75 5.76 -10.24
C LYS A 20 -9.60 6.78 -10.23
N GLY A 21 -9.34 7.44 -9.10
CA GLY A 21 -8.14 8.27 -8.92
C GLY A 21 -6.85 7.46 -8.97
N ASP A 22 -5.76 8.08 -9.43
CA ASP A 22 -4.47 7.44 -9.75
C ASP A 22 -3.32 7.88 -8.83
N VAL A 23 -3.59 8.75 -7.86
CA VAL A 23 -2.61 9.24 -6.87
C VAL A 23 -2.89 8.65 -5.50
N PHE A 24 -1.81 8.21 -4.83
CA PHE A 24 -1.85 7.47 -3.57
C PHE A 24 -0.85 8.02 -2.54
N ARG A 25 -1.10 7.70 -1.26
CA ARG A 25 -0.12 7.72 -0.16
C ARG A 25 0.33 6.30 0.10
N GLU A 26 1.63 6.05 0.12
CA GLU A 26 2.18 4.77 0.54
C GLU A 26 2.21 4.66 2.08
N ARG A 27 1.94 3.46 2.60
CA ARG A 27 2.18 3.08 3.99
C ARG A 27 2.47 1.57 4.09
N GLY A 28 3.42 1.18 4.94
CA GLY A 28 3.60 -0.23 5.32
C GLY A 28 2.51 -0.72 6.29
N VAL A 29 2.00 -1.93 6.09
CA VAL A 29 0.96 -2.56 6.92
C VAL A 29 1.45 -3.93 7.38
N LEU A 30 1.41 -4.17 8.70
CA LEU A 30 1.74 -5.47 9.27
C LEU A 30 0.57 -6.44 9.04
N LEU A 31 0.85 -7.67 8.64
CA LEU A 31 -0.17 -8.71 8.38
C LEU A 31 -0.27 -9.73 9.52
N ASN A 32 0.22 -9.40 10.71
CA ASN A 32 0.22 -10.33 11.81
C ASN A 32 -1.18 -10.66 12.33
N SER A 33 -1.34 -11.89 12.83
CA SER A 33 -2.53 -12.28 13.58
C SER A 33 -2.36 -11.88 15.05
N ALA A 34 -3.46 -11.64 15.76
CA ALA A 34 -3.44 -11.28 17.18
C ALA A 34 -2.66 -12.30 18.06
N GLY A 35 -2.57 -13.57 17.63
CA GLY A 35 -1.78 -14.61 18.30
C GLY A 35 -0.26 -14.44 18.15
N MET A 36 0.24 -13.84 17.06
CA MET A 36 1.67 -13.56 16.86
C MET A 36 2.16 -12.35 17.67
N GLU A 37 1.29 -11.37 17.87
CA GLU A 37 1.51 -10.24 18.80
C GLU A 37 1.69 -10.75 20.25
N PHE A 38 0.89 -11.74 20.66
CA PHE A 38 0.98 -12.33 22.00
C PHE A 38 2.27 -13.15 22.22
N MET A 39 2.81 -13.80 21.18
CA MET A 39 4.02 -14.64 21.26
C MET A 39 5.35 -13.87 21.07
N LYS A 40 5.33 -12.52 21.00
CA LYS A 40 6.51 -11.66 20.74
C LYS A 40 7.30 -12.03 19.46
N LEU A 41 6.64 -12.67 18.49
CA LEU A 41 7.19 -13.04 17.19
C LEU A 41 6.80 -12.06 16.09
N ALA A 42 6.29 -10.87 16.44
CA ALA A 42 5.91 -9.79 15.52
C ALA A 42 7.08 -9.22 14.66
N TRP A 43 8.31 -9.71 14.86
CA TRP A 43 9.46 -9.36 14.03
C TRP A 43 9.64 -10.32 12.83
N ALA A 44 8.90 -11.43 12.79
CA ALA A 44 8.86 -12.37 11.67
C ALA A 44 7.83 -11.98 10.59
N ASP A 45 7.27 -10.77 10.69
CA ASP A 45 6.01 -10.39 10.03
C ASP A 45 6.11 -10.25 8.51
N GLU A 46 5.19 -10.93 7.83
CA GLU A 46 4.77 -10.58 6.48
C GLU A 46 4.19 -9.17 6.51
N SER A 47 4.73 -8.28 5.67
CA SER A 47 4.27 -6.90 5.54
C SER A 47 3.67 -6.68 4.16
N ALA A 48 2.59 -5.91 4.12
CA ALA A 48 1.95 -5.46 2.89
C ALA A 48 2.27 -3.98 2.61
N THR A 49 2.32 -3.65 1.31
CA THR A 49 2.28 -2.28 0.84
C THR A 49 0.84 -1.80 0.80
N GLY A 50 0.53 -0.77 1.57
CA GLY A 50 -0.73 -0.05 1.55
C GLY A 50 -0.67 1.17 0.63
N LEU A 51 -1.59 1.27 -0.32
CA LEU A 51 -1.81 2.46 -1.15
C LEU A 51 -3.15 3.11 -0.79
N ILE A 52 -3.10 4.25 -0.13
CA ILE A 52 -4.28 5.02 0.29
C ILE A 52 -4.60 6.04 -0.80
N CYS A 53 -5.76 5.93 -1.44
CA CYS A 53 -6.20 6.86 -2.48
C CYS A 53 -6.28 8.29 -1.95
N TRP A 54 -5.63 9.23 -2.63
CA TRP A 54 -5.59 10.63 -2.21
C TRP A 54 -6.95 11.33 -2.26
N ARG A 55 -7.84 10.87 -3.15
CA ARG A 55 -9.16 11.47 -3.38
C ARG A 55 -10.25 10.99 -2.42
N CYS A 56 -10.30 9.69 -2.13
CA CYS A 56 -11.41 9.09 -1.36
C CYS A 56 -10.97 8.32 -0.11
N GLY A 57 -9.66 8.16 0.12
CA GLY A 57 -9.15 7.45 1.30
C GLY A 57 -9.22 5.92 1.24
N TYR A 58 -9.78 5.32 0.18
CA TYR A 58 -9.79 3.86 0.04
C TYR A 58 -8.37 3.27 0.05
N VAL A 59 -8.18 2.15 0.75
CA VAL A 59 -6.89 1.51 0.94
C VAL A 59 -6.80 0.26 0.09
N HIS A 60 -5.82 0.21 -0.81
CA HIS A 60 -5.39 -1.02 -1.45
C HIS A 60 -4.28 -1.66 -0.64
N LEU A 61 -4.40 -2.95 -0.32
CA LEU A 61 -3.36 -3.72 0.35
C LEU A 61 -2.77 -4.72 -0.62
N PHE A 62 -1.45 -4.76 -0.67
CA PHE A 62 -0.71 -5.66 -1.53
C PHE A 62 0.38 -6.38 -0.75
N VAL A 63 0.25 -7.70 -0.64
CA VAL A 63 1.30 -8.57 -0.09
C VAL A 63 2.40 -8.82 -1.11
N ASN A 64 2.07 -8.70 -2.41
CA ASN A 64 3.05 -8.77 -3.49
C ASN A 64 4.02 -7.58 -3.42
N ARG A 65 5.33 -7.87 -3.54
CA ARG A 65 6.45 -6.92 -3.50
C ARG A 65 6.81 -6.30 -4.87
N ASP A 66 6.15 -6.70 -5.95
CA ASP A 66 6.45 -6.25 -7.32
C ASP A 66 5.85 -4.88 -7.68
N ILE A 67 5.24 -4.18 -6.72
CA ILE A 67 4.66 -2.87 -6.94
C ILE A 67 5.75 -1.82 -7.02
N LYS A 68 5.73 -1.08 -8.12
CA LYS A 68 6.63 0.05 -8.34
C LYS A 68 5.91 1.36 -8.06
N LEU A 69 6.59 2.25 -7.34
CA LEU A 69 6.09 3.57 -6.99
C LEU A 69 6.86 4.63 -7.77
N TYR A 70 6.10 5.57 -8.33
CA TYR A 70 6.58 6.69 -9.11
C TYR A 70 6.15 7.96 -8.39
N ARG A 71 7.03 8.94 -8.24
CA ARG A 71 6.63 10.24 -7.67
C ARG A 71 5.58 10.86 -8.57
N ALA A 72 4.48 11.30 -7.98
CA ALA A 72 3.56 12.19 -8.66
C ALA A 72 4.10 13.61 -8.42
N ASP A 73 4.59 14.25 -9.48
CA ASP A 73 4.86 15.68 -9.42
C ASP A 73 3.54 16.41 -9.18
N LYS A 74 3.60 17.47 -8.36
CA LYS A 74 2.42 18.22 -7.92
C LYS A 74 1.61 18.78 -9.08
#